data_AF-W4K4W8-F1
#
_entry.id   AF-W4K4W8-F1
#
_cell.length_a   1.000
_cell.length_b   1.000
_cell.length_c   1.000
_cell.angle_alpha   90.00
_cell.angle_beta   90.00
_cell.angle_gamma   90.00
#
_symmetry.space_group_name_H-M   'P 1'
#
loop_
_entity.id
_entity.type
_entity.pdbx_description
1 polymer ?
#
loop_
_entity_poly.entity_id
_entity_poly.type
_entity_poly.pdbx_seq_one_letter_code
_entity_poly.pdbx_strand_id
1 'polypeptide(L)'
;MGNLIWHEYARFVSLTASVYTVWASFFGLIYRKFFWDFVNGTIRAPGGLQPAPQDAFFISIIVKAPIVPIISMILGLMLVALDYPAPFLKGTGIHRSFMLRVVGMIFQAFFAVLWYQVSSFEKAKTAGDLFFFPSEIHRHDDSGIQFEIRLCPALQQKPHLPTPHFSTSQTPEVPLEQRRADPFEPPYAPNLYVGELTDEEEGTEYAVLLNKFSVVPNHFLLVTKKYQSQASPLMPSDLVQAYSILLAARKARTPFFAFYNCGDNSGASQPHKHIQFLPLEDEDGPPIEELARAAKIDKDEKPFSLSVLPFAHHIRRLSIRRSSTPADLEPILASAFLELLDLVISTVRHDESYPAGTPSYNVLLTLEHMYLIPRRQETYVLEESGEKLNINALGFAGMLLVKEDAELEAVKKEGPVKILRGVGCESIHDLQVQGSLELDGDPKL
;
A
#
# COMPACT_ATOMS: atom_id res chain seq x y z
N MET A 1 20.55 31.41 39.01
CA MET A 1 20.03 30.05 38.73
C MET A 1 19.79 29.79 37.24
N GLY A 2 19.22 30.72 36.46
CA GLY A 2 18.93 30.51 35.03
C GLY A 2 20.12 30.08 34.15
N ASN A 3 21.30 30.70 34.29
CA ASN A 3 22.46 30.37 33.42
C ASN A 3 22.99 28.94 33.60
N LEU A 4 22.85 28.33 34.80
CA LEU A 4 23.26 26.94 35.03
C LEU A 4 22.29 25.97 34.34
N ILE A 5 21.00 26.27 34.39
CA ILE A 5 19.93 25.47 33.77
C ILE A 5 20.08 25.47 32.25
N TRP A 6 20.36 26.63 31.63
CA TRP A 6 20.57 26.73 30.19
C TRP A 6 21.82 26.00 29.71
N HIS A 7 22.91 26.02 30.50
CA HIS A 7 24.13 25.29 30.19
C HIS A 7 23.92 23.76 30.24
N GLU A 8 23.23 23.27 31.27
CA GLU A 8 22.91 21.84 31.38
C GLU A 8 21.93 21.40 30.29
N TYR A 9 20.91 22.21 30.01
CA TYR A 9 19.97 21.94 28.92
C TYR A 9 20.66 21.89 27.55
N ALA A 10 21.50 22.88 27.22
CA ALA A 10 22.26 22.89 25.98
C ALA A 10 23.18 21.67 25.86
N ARG A 11 23.79 21.23 26.98
CA ARG A 11 24.58 20.00 27.02
C ARG A 11 23.73 18.76 26.73
N PHE A 12 22.53 18.64 27.30
CA PHE A 12 21.64 17.52 27.03
C PHE A 12 21.13 17.50 25.58
N VAL A 13 20.82 18.67 25.00
CA VAL A 13 20.46 18.79 23.59
C VAL A 13 21.61 18.34 22.69
N SER A 14 22.84 18.80 22.96
CA SER A 14 24.03 18.40 22.22
C SER A 14 24.28 16.89 22.32
N LEU A 15 24.25 16.35 23.54
CA LEU A 15 24.41 14.91 23.78
C LEU A 15 23.38 14.09 23.00
N THR A 16 22.11 14.50 23.05
CA THR A 16 21.02 13.84 22.34
C THR A 16 21.26 13.89 20.84
N ALA A 17 21.52 15.07 20.28
CA ALA A 17 21.80 15.23 18.86
C ALA A 17 22.99 14.36 18.40
N SER A 18 24.07 14.29 19.19
CA SER A 18 25.24 13.49 18.86
C SER A 18 24.99 11.98 18.97
N VAL A 19 24.24 11.50 19.98
CA VAL A 19 23.81 10.10 20.06
C VAL A 19 22.95 9.71 18.87
N TYR A 20 21.96 10.53 18.52
CA TYR A 20 21.14 10.31 17.32
C TYR A 20 21.97 10.36 16.04
N THR A 21 22.98 11.22 15.96
CA THR A 21 23.89 11.24 14.81
C THR A 21 24.69 9.94 14.70
N VAL A 22 25.22 9.42 15.82
CA VAL A 22 25.93 8.13 15.83
C VAL A 22 25.00 6.99 15.41
N TRP A 23 23.79 6.96 15.98
CA TRP A 23 22.77 5.96 15.65
C TRP A 23 22.38 6.01 14.18
N ALA A 24 22.04 7.18 13.68
CA ALA A 24 21.70 7.36 12.28
C ALA A 24 22.90 7.01 11.37
N SER A 25 24.13 7.34 11.77
CA SER A 25 25.33 7.04 10.96
C SER A 25 25.55 5.54 10.83
N PHE A 26 25.27 4.77 11.89
CA PHE A 26 25.27 3.31 11.84
C PHE A 26 24.30 2.79 10.75
N PHE A 27 23.08 3.31 10.69
CA PHE A 27 22.16 2.98 9.60
C PHE A 27 22.64 3.47 8.24
N GLY A 28 23.25 4.66 8.16
CA GLY A 28 23.83 5.20 6.93
C GLY A 28 24.97 4.35 6.34
N LEU A 29 25.68 3.56 7.16
CA LEU A 29 26.69 2.59 6.71
C LEU A 29 26.07 1.36 6.03
N ILE A 30 24.90 0.94 6.52
CA ILE A 30 24.16 -0.25 6.05
C ILE A 30 23.28 0.12 4.84
N TYR A 31 22.51 1.20 4.96
CA TYR A 31 21.53 1.68 3.97
C TYR A 31 22.03 2.96 3.32
N ARG A 32 22.91 2.79 2.34
CA ARG A 32 23.70 3.89 1.77
C ARG A 32 22.90 4.69 0.75
N LYS A 33 22.26 5.76 1.20
CA LYS A 33 21.59 6.77 0.37
C LYS A 33 21.97 8.17 0.83
N PHE A 34 21.88 9.15 -0.07
CA PHE A 34 22.14 10.55 0.27
C PHE A 34 20.88 11.40 0.05
N PHE A 35 20.74 12.49 0.80
CA PHE A 35 19.46 13.17 1.02
C PHE A 35 18.77 13.69 -0.26
N TRP A 36 19.53 13.98 -1.33
CA TRP A 36 19.00 14.59 -2.56
C TRP A 36 19.06 13.65 -3.77
N ASP A 37 19.24 12.34 -3.56
CA ASP A 37 19.41 11.35 -4.64
C ASP A 37 18.19 11.20 -5.57
N PHE A 38 17.03 11.69 -5.13
CA PHE A 38 15.80 11.79 -5.91
C PHE A 38 15.71 13.02 -6.81
N VAL A 39 16.54 14.05 -6.59
CA VAL A 39 16.44 15.29 -7.36
C VAL A 39 17.01 15.07 -8.77
N ASN A 40 16.14 15.12 -9.77
CA ASN A 40 16.48 14.86 -11.19
C ASN A 40 17.01 13.44 -11.47
N GLY A 41 16.79 12.49 -10.55
CA GLY A 41 17.12 11.08 -10.76
C GLY A 41 16.22 10.43 -11.82
N THR A 42 16.74 9.42 -12.51
CA THR A 42 15.99 8.60 -13.49
C THR A 42 15.87 7.17 -12.96
N ILE A 43 14.64 6.66 -12.86
CA ILE A 43 14.39 5.27 -12.45
C ILE A 43 14.58 4.37 -13.67
N ARG A 44 15.35 3.29 -13.55
CA ARG A 44 15.57 2.29 -14.61
C ARG A 44 15.38 0.87 -14.10
N ALA A 45 14.80 0.00 -14.92
CA ALA A 45 14.80 -1.44 -14.69
C ALA A 45 15.86 -2.12 -15.60
N PRO A 46 16.64 -3.09 -15.09
CA PRO A 46 16.87 -3.38 -13.68
C PRO A 46 17.71 -2.26 -13.02
N GLY A 47 17.45 -1.93 -11.75
CA GLY A 47 18.35 -1.06 -10.96
C GLY A 47 17.75 0.05 -10.10
N GLY A 48 16.45 0.37 -10.24
CA GLY A 48 15.77 1.37 -9.42
C GLY A 48 16.16 2.82 -9.77
N LEU A 49 15.98 3.74 -8.82
CA LEU A 49 16.32 5.17 -8.95
C LEU A 49 17.83 5.37 -9.12
N GLN A 50 18.24 5.86 -10.30
CA GLN A 50 19.60 6.32 -10.56
C GLN A 50 19.68 7.84 -10.37
N PRO A 51 20.55 8.33 -9.48
CA PRO A 51 20.70 9.76 -9.26
C PRO A 51 21.27 10.47 -10.51
N ALA A 52 21.08 11.78 -10.61
CA ALA A 52 21.50 12.54 -11.77
C ALA A 52 23.05 12.53 -11.92
N PRO A 53 23.61 12.71 -13.13
CA PRO A 53 25.06 12.73 -13.34
C PRO A 53 25.79 13.79 -12.49
N GLN A 54 25.11 14.90 -12.18
CA GLN A 54 25.59 15.96 -11.30
C GLN A 54 25.81 15.50 -9.85
N ASP A 55 25.18 14.41 -9.43
CA ASP A 55 25.30 13.87 -8.06
C ASP A 55 26.43 12.84 -7.91
N ALA A 56 27.19 12.57 -8.97
CA ALA A 56 28.24 11.54 -8.99
C ALA A 56 29.26 11.69 -7.85
N PHE A 57 29.56 12.93 -7.43
CA PHE A 57 30.42 13.20 -6.29
C PHE A 57 29.81 12.68 -4.99
N PHE A 58 28.56 13.01 -4.69
CA PHE A 58 27.84 12.57 -3.49
C PHE A 58 27.63 11.05 -3.49
N ILE A 59 27.33 10.45 -4.65
CA ILE A 59 27.26 8.99 -4.78
C ILE A 59 28.59 8.33 -4.41
N SER A 60 29.72 8.87 -4.88
CA SER A 60 31.04 8.31 -4.59
C SER A 60 31.33 8.33 -3.08
N ILE A 61 31.11 9.47 -2.43
CA ILE A 61 31.51 9.67 -1.03
C ILE A 61 30.46 9.20 -0.01
N ILE A 62 29.18 9.03 -0.39
CA ILE A 62 28.10 8.62 0.52
C ILE A 62 27.68 7.17 0.25
N VAL A 63 27.53 6.79 -1.02
CA VAL A 63 26.98 5.48 -1.41
C VAL A 63 28.08 4.43 -1.58
N LYS A 64 29.14 4.76 -2.34
CA LYS A 64 30.20 3.78 -2.66
C LYS A 64 31.20 3.61 -1.50
N ALA A 65 31.73 4.72 -0.96
CA ALA A 65 32.82 4.72 0.02
C ALA A 65 32.41 5.06 1.48
N PRO A 66 31.10 5.02 1.79
CA PRO A 66 30.41 5.76 2.87
C PRO A 66 31.23 6.71 3.77
N ILE A 67 31.97 7.64 3.17
CA ILE A 67 32.85 8.59 3.85
C ILE A 67 32.05 9.53 4.74
N VAL A 68 30.91 10.04 4.25
CA VAL A 68 30.10 11.01 5.03
C VAL A 68 29.44 10.38 6.27
N PRO A 69 28.81 9.18 6.20
CA PRO A 69 28.37 8.47 7.41
C PRO A 69 29.52 8.17 8.38
N ILE A 70 30.71 7.78 7.89
CA ILE A 70 31.88 7.53 8.75
C ILE A 70 32.31 8.81 9.48
N ILE A 71 32.43 9.93 8.76
CA ILE A 71 32.78 11.23 9.35
C ILE A 71 31.74 11.65 10.38
N SER A 72 30.45 11.49 10.07
CA SER A 72 29.35 11.82 10.98
C SER A 72 29.37 10.97 12.25
N MET A 73 29.67 9.67 12.13
CA MET A 73 29.81 8.77 13.26
C MET A 73 30.99 9.15 14.16
N ILE A 74 32.16 9.42 13.56
CA ILE A 74 33.36 9.84 14.30
C ILE A 74 33.10 11.16 15.03
N LEU A 75 32.50 12.13 14.34
CA LEU A 75 32.20 13.44 14.90
C LEU A 75 31.17 13.36 16.03
N GLY A 76 30.12 12.55 15.86
CA GLY A 76 29.13 12.28 16.91
C GLY A 76 29.75 11.61 18.13
N LEU A 77 30.61 10.59 17.94
CA LEU A 77 31.34 9.93 19.04
C LEU A 77 32.28 10.91 19.77
N MET A 78 32.98 11.78 19.03
CA MET A 78 33.84 12.81 19.63
C MET A 78 33.04 13.80 20.47
N LEU A 79 31.88 14.27 19.98
CA LEU A 79 31.02 15.20 20.71
C LEU A 79 30.39 14.56 21.95
N VAL A 80 29.94 13.30 21.85
CA VAL A 80 29.51 12.54 23.04
C VAL A 80 30.65 12.43 24.06
N ALA A 81 31.86 12.10 23.62
CA ALA A 81 33.03 12.02 24.50
C ALA A 81 33.50 13.37 25.06
N LEU A 82 33.01 14.49 24.53
CA LEU A 82 33.33 15.86 24.96
C LEU A 82 32.27 16.44 25.92
N ASP A 83 31.00 16.12 25.68
CA ASP A 83 29.85 16.58 26.49
C ASP A 83 29.51 15.62 27.63
N TYR A 84 29.81 14.34 27.47
CA TYR A 84 29.95 13.36 28.54
C TYR A 84 31.42 12.93 28.63
N PRO A 85 32.27 13.73 29.31
CA PRO A 85 33.71 13.67 29.15
C PRO A 85 34.28 12.30 29.47
N ALA A 86 34.88 11.68 28.46
CA ALA A 86 35.63 10.45 28.65
C ALA A 86 36.78 10.69 29.67
N PRO A 87 37.18 9.67 30.46
CA PRO A 87 38.15 9.84 31.54
C PRO A 87 39.47 10.52 31.12
N PHE A 88 39.92 10.28 29.88
CA PHE A 88 41.15 10.85 29.31
C PHE A 88 40.99 12.28 28.75
N LEU A 89 39.77 12.75 28.51
CA LEU A 89 39.50 14.12 28.05
C LEU A 89 39.15 15.06 29.20
N LYS A 90 38.67 14.51 30.32
CA LYS A 90 38.19 15.28 31.47
C LYS A 90 39.27 16.26 31.97
N GLY A 91 38.93 17.54 31.99
CA GLY A 91 39.79 18.60 32.52
C GLY A 91 40.85 19.16 31.56
N THR A 92 41.01 18.59 30.37
CA THR A 92 41.93 19.07 29.32
C THR A 92 41.47 20.41 28.70
N GLY A 93 42.37 21.11 28.00
CA GLY A 93 42.03 22.32 27.24
C GLY A 93 41.01 22.08 26.13
N ILE A 94 41.03 20.89 25.53
CA ILE A 94 40.05 20.43 24.53
C ILE A 94 38.67 20.33 25.17
N HIS A 95 38.55 19.66 26.33
CA HIS A 95 37.30 19.54 27.08
C HIS A 95 36.71 20.88 27.52
N ARG A 96 37.55 21.88 27.81
CA ARG A 96 37.09 23.21 28.24
C ARG A 96 36.75 24.14 27.07
N SER A 97 37.07 23.77 25.83
CA SER A 97 36.86 24.62 24.67
C SER A 97 35.38 24.68 24.28
N PHE A 98 34.76 25.85 24.48
CA PHE A 98 33.41 26.13 24.00
C PHE A 98 33.36 26.24 22.47
N MET A 99 34.38 26.88 21.87
CA MET A 99 34.48 27.05 20.42
C MET A 99 34.50 25.71 19.70
N LEU A 100 35.23 24.72 20.24
CA LEU A 100 35.31 23.38 19.65
C LEU A 100 33.94 22.69 19.63
N ARG A 101 33.14 22.83 20.69
CA ARG A 101 31.77 22.29 20.74
C ARG A 101 30.88 22.91 19.69
N VAL A 102 30.86 24.25 19.61
CA VAL A 102 30.01 24.97 18.66
C VAL A 102 30.38 24.62 17.23
N VAL A 103 31.68 24.69 16.89
CA VAL A 103 32.16 24.33 15.56
C VAL A 103 31.88 22.87 15.24
N GLY A 104 32.13 21.96 16.19
CA GLY A 104 31.83 20.53 16.04
C GLY A 104 30.34 20.26 15.78
N MET A 105 29.43 20.94 16.50
CA MET A 105 27.98 20.82 16.27
C MET A 105 27.55 21.35 14.90
N ILE A 106 28.16 22.45 14.41
CA ILE A 106 27.88 22.97 13.06
C ILE A 106 28.32 21.95 12.00
N PHE A 107 29.52 21.37 12.13
CA PHE A 107 29.96 20.30 11.23
C PHE A 107 29.10 19.05 11.35
N GLN A 108 28.65 18.69 12.55
CA GLN A 108 27.75 17.55 12.75
C GLN A 108 26.44 17.76 12.01
N ALA A 109 25.83 18.95 12.16
CA ALA A 109 24.60 19.30 11.45
C ALA A 109 24.81 19.29 9.93
N PHE A 110 25.92 19.87 9.44
CA PHE A 110 26.25 19.87 8.02
C PHE A 110 26.38 18.46 7.46
N PHE A 111 27.19 17.59 8.08
CA PHE A 111 27.38 16.24 7.57
C PHE A 111 26.12 15.38 7.74
N ALA A 112 25.40 15.49 8.86
CA ALA A 112 24.15 14.76 9.09
C ALA A 112 23.07 15.12 8.06
N VAL A 113 23.01 16.36 7.58
CA VAL A 113 22.01 16.75 6.56
C VAL A 113 22.31 16.18 5.17
N LEU A 114 23.57 15.85 4.87
CA LEU A 114 23.97 15.31 3.57
C LEU A 114 23.44 13.89 3.34
N TRP A 115 23.04 13.19 4.41
CA TRP A 115 22.47 11.86 4.34
C TRP A 115 21.27 11.80 5.30
N TYR A 116 20.09 11.80 4.71
CA TYR A 116 18.85 11.65 5.46
C TYR A 116 17.87 10.90 4.58
N GLN A 117 17.09 9.99 5.18
CA GLN A 117 15.98 9.33 4.50
C GLN A 117 14.68 9.87 5.08
N VAL A 118 14.07 10.85 4.40
CA VAL A 118 12.63 11.10 4.58
C VAL A 118 11.96 10.09 3.65
N SER A 119 11.03 9.28 4.15
CA SER A 119 10.18 8.50 3.25
C SER A 119 9.41 9.45 2.34
N SER A 120 9.10 9.04 1.10
CA SER A 120 8.29 9.86 0.19
C SER A 120 6.96 10.28 0.85
N PHE A 121 6.42 9.42 1.72
CA PHE A 121 5.23 9.69 2.53
C PHE A 121 5.39 10.89 3.48
N GLU A 122 6.44 10.90 4.32
CA GLU A 122 6.66 12.00 5.27
C GLU A 122 6.98 13.31 4.55
N LYS A 123 7.66 13.22 3.40
CA LYS A 123 7.91 14.38 2.54
C LYS A 123 6.62 14.96 1.98
N ALA A 124 5.74 14.13 1.42
CA ALA A 124 4.45 14.54 0.89
C ALA A 124 3.53 15.12 1.96
N LYS A 125 3.52 14.51 3.14
CA LYS A 125 2.76 14.98 4.31
C LYS A 125 3.24 16.35 4.78
N THR A 126 4.56 16.53 4.92
CA THR A 126 5.15 17.80 5.36
C THR A 126 4.95 18.91 4.33
N ALA A 127 4.95 18.57 3.03
CA ALA A 127 4.68 19.51 1.94
C ALA A 127 3.18 19.90 1.83
N GLY A 128 2.27 19.20 2.51
CA GLY A 128 0.83 19.41 2.41
C GLY A 128 0.19 18.80 1.15
N ASP A 129 0.94 18.01 0.37
CA ASP A 129 0.43 17.31 -0.81
C ASP A 129 -0.34 16.04 -0.43
N LEU A 130 0.00 15.44 0.72
CA LEU A 130 -0.64 14.26 1.30
C LEU A 130 -1.30 14.60 2.64
N PHE A 131 -2.55 14.19 2.78
CA PHE A 131 -3.33 14.29 4.01
C PHE A 131 -3.37 12.92 4.69
N PHE A 132 -2.73 12.82 5.86
CA PHE A 132 -2.78 11.64 6.70
C PHE A 132 -3.84 11.82 7.79
N PHE A 133 -4.73 10.85 7.92
CA PHE A 133 -5.78 10.84 8.92
C PHE A 133 -5.49 9.76 9.97
N PRO A 134 -5.08 10.14 11.19
CA PRO A 134 -4.96 9.20 12.30
C PRO A 134 -6.27 8.44 12.50
N SER A 135 -6.16 7.15 12.73
CA SER A 135 -7.31 6.25 12.90
C SER A 135 -7.02 5.22 13.98
N GLU A 136 -8.09 4.72 14.59
CA GLU A 136 -8.04 3.68 15.63
C GLU A 136 -8.56 2.37 15.04
N ILE A 137 -7.96 1.25 15.44
CA ILE A 137 -8.36 -0.09 14.98
C ILE A 137 -9.08 -0.80 16.12
N HIS A 138 -10.30 -1.24 15.88
CA HIS A 138 -11.07 -2.09 16.77
C HIS A 138 -11.20 -3.48 16.18
N ARG A 139 -10.74 -4.49 16.92
CA ARG A 139 -10.84 -5.89 16.49
C ARG A 139 -12.21 -6.47 16.87
N HIS A 140 -12.79 -7.26 15.98
CA HIS A 140 -14.07 -7.94 16.19
C HIS A 140 -14.07 -9.31 15.53
N ASP A 141 -14.29 -10.37 16.29
CA ASP A 141 -14.34 -11.73 15.77
C ASP A 141 -15.72 -12.05 15.19
N ASP A 142 -15.78 -12.41 13.90
CA ASP A 142 -16.99 -12.86 13.22
C ASP A 142 -16.65 -14.01 12.26
N SER A 143 -17.36 -15.14 12.40
CA SER A 143 -17.21 -16.34 11.55
C SER A 143 -15.76 -16.86 11.43
N GLY A 144 -14.97 -16.70 12.50
CA GLY A 144 -13.58 -17.16 12.56
C GLY A 144 -12.56 -16.21 11.93
N ILE A 145 -12.97 -15.01 11.51
CA ILE A 145 -12.08 -13.92 11.09
C ILE A 145 -12.04 -12.87 12.19
N GLN A 146 -10.83 -12.43 12.56
CA GLN A 146 -10.64 -11.26 13.39
C GLN A 146 -10.68 -9.99 12.52
N PHE A 147 -11.89 -9.44 12.32
CA PHE A 147 -12.06 -8.22 11.53
C PHE A 147 -11.41 -7.01 12.19
N GLU A 148 -10.78 -6.17 11.38
CA GLU A 148 -10.25 -4.88 11.77
C GLU A 148 -11.22 -3.77 11.34
N ILE A 149 -11.94 -3.19 12.30
CA ILE A 149 -12.83 -2.05 12.05
C ILE A 149 -12.08 -0.77 12.41
N ARG A 150 -11.69 -0.01 11.38
CA ARG A 150 -10.92 1.21 11.51
C ARG A 150 -11.84 2.42 11.65
N LEU A 151 -11.76 3.13 12.77
CA LEU A 151 -12.49 4.37 13.04
C LEU A 151 -11.65 5.58 12.62
N CYS A 152 -12.18 6.39 11.71
CA CYS A 152 -11.50 7.58 11.20
C CYS A 152 -12.44 8.79 11.05
N PRO A 153 -12.69 9.56 12.14
CA PRO A 153 -13.62 10.69 12.15
C PRO A 153 -13.29 11.80 11.15
N ALA A 154 -12.01 12.00 10.87
CA ALA A 154 -11.55 13.05 9.96
C ALA A 154 -12.03 12.86 8.50
N LEU A 155 -12.52 11.66 8.12
CA LEU A 155 -13.05 11.40 6.79
C LEU A 155 -14.42 12.06 6.53
N GLN A 156 -15.14 12.50 7.56
CA GLN A 156 -16.37 13.30 7.39
C GLN A 156 -16.11 14.60 6.61
N GLN A 157 -14.89 15.14 6.69
CA GLN A 157 -14.51 16.38 6.03
C GLN A 157 -14.10 16.17 4.56
N LYS A 158 -14.10 14.93 4.07
CA LYS A 158 -13.77 14.63 2.67
C LYS A 158 -14.92 15.07 1.76
N PRO A 159 -14.65 15.69 0.60
CA PRO A 159 -15.70 16.00 -0.37
C PRO A 159 -16.40 14.71 -0.80
N HIS A 160 -17.72 14.63 -0.63
CA HIS A 160 -18.51 13.55 -1.20
C HIS A 160 -18.42 13.61 -2.73
N LEU A 161 -17.79 12.60 -3.30
CA LEU A 161 -17.74 12.36 -4.74
C LEU A 161 -18.84 11.34 -5.07
N PRO A 162 -19.71 11.60 -6.06
CA PRO A 162 -20.64 10.58 -6.55
C PRO A 162 -19.85 9.42 -7.16
N THR A 163 -20.39 8.20 -7.07
CA THR A 163 -19.84 7.00 -7.71
C THR A 163 -19.63 7.30 -9.21
N PRO A 164 -18.41 7.14 -9.75
CA PRO A 164 -18.17 7.44 -11.16
C PRO A 164 -18.86 6.39 -12.02
N HIS A 165 -19.56 6.82 -13.08
CA HIS A 165 -20.06 5.90 -14.10
C HIS A 165 -18.92 5.53 -15.07
N PHE A 166 -18.59 4.23 -15.20
CA PHE A 166 -17.44 3.76 -15.98
C PHE A 166 -17.73 3.46 -17.47
N SER A 167 -18.80 4.02 -18.04
CA SER A 167 -19.20 3.85 -19.44
C SER A 167 -18.15 4.39 -20.44
N THR A 168 -17.84 3.60 -21.48
CA THR A 168 -16.93 3.96 -22.59
C THR A 168 -17.54 4.93 -23.61
N SER A 169 -18.83 5.28 -23.50
CA SER A 169 -19.44 6.32 -24.30
C SER A 169 -19.37 7.67 -23.56
N GLN A 170 -18.39 8.48 -23.96
CA GLN A 170 -18.48 9.93 -23.77
C GLN A 170 -19.70 10.43 -24.54
N THR A 171 -20.87 10.49 -23.90
CA THR A 171 -21.99 11.30 -24.42
C THR A 171 -21.58 12.77 -24.27
N PRO A 172 -21.62 13.57 -25.35
CA PRO A 172 -21.06 14.93 -25.38
C PRO A 172 -22.02 15.97 -24.75
N GLU A 173 -22.53 15.71 -23.55
CA GLU A 173 -23.50 16.61 -22.89
C GLU A 173 -23.05 17.19 -21.54
N VAL A 174 -21.85 16.83 -21.03
CA VAL A 174 -21.29 17.51 -19.85
C VAL A 174 -20.37 18.66 -20.30
N PRO A 175 -20.65 19.93 -19.91
CA PRO A 175 -19.79 21.07 -20.23
C PRO A 175 -18.34 20.83 -19.81
N LEU A 176 -17.38 21.25 -20.64
CA LEU A 176 -15.92 21.08 -20.39
C LEU A 176 -15.46 21.62 -19.02
N GLU A 177 -16.17 22.60 -18.45
CA GLU A 177 -15.86 23.20 -17.14
C GLU A 177 -16.13 22.27 -15.94
N GLN A 178 -16.89 21.18 -16.11
CA GLN A 178 -17.20 20.22 -15.05
C GLN A 178 -16.36 18.93 -15.10
N ARG A 179 -15.50 18.78 -16.12
CA ARG A 179 -14.52 17.67 -16.14
C ARG A 179 -13.46 17.96 -15.07
N ARG A 180 -13.66 17.42 -13.86
CA ARG A 180 -12.58 17.40 -12.85
C ARG A 180 -11.37 16.74 -13.51
N ALA A 181 -10.23 17.45 -13.47
CA ALA A 181 -8.98 16.91 -13.97
C ALA A 181 -8.71 15.54 -13.34
N ASP A 182 -8.37 14.56 -14.15
CA ASP A 182 -8.02 13.23 -13.69
C ASP A 182 -6.78 13.35 -12.79
N PRO A 183 -6.87 13.01 -11.48
CA PRO A 183 -5.75 13.14 -10.56
C PRO A 183 -4.59 12.19 -10.90
N PHE A 184 -4.81 11.24 -11.81
CA PHE A 184 -3.84 10.26 -12.26
C PHE A 184 -3.29 10.55 -13.66
N GLU A 185 -3.66 11.68 -14.27
CA GLU A 185 -2.98 12.18 -15.48
C GLU A 185 -1.81 13.11 -15.12
N PRO A 186 -0.73 13.11 -15.93
CA PRO A 186 0.35 14.06 -15.76
C PRO A 186 -0.09 15.50 -16.10
N PRO A 187 0.46 16.54 -15.44
CA PRO A 187 1.53 16.48 -14.46
C PRO A 187 1.05 16.01 -13.07
N TYR A 188 1.75 15.02 -12.50
CA TYR A 188 1.45 14.50 -11.18
C TYR A 188 1.78 15.52 -10.08
N ALA A 189 1.09 15.43 -8.95
CA ALA A 189 1.46 16.19 -7.76
C ALA A 189 2.91 15.85 -7.34
N PRO A 190 3.83 16.84 -7.22
CA PRO A 190 5.27 16.59 -7.15
C PRO A 190 5.73 15.64 -6.05
N ASN A 191 5.10 15.69 -4.86
CA ASN A 191 5.49 14.81 -3.75
C ASN A 191 4.61 13.55 -3.64
N LEU A 192 3.54 13.42 -4.42
CA LEU A 192 2.76 12.17 -4.49
C LEU A 192 3.36 11.19 -5.50
N TYR A 193 4.05 11.69 -6.52
CA TYR A 193 4.75 10.85 -7.49
C TYR A 193 5.96 10.16 -6.86
N VAL A 194 5.96 8.82 -6.89
CA VAL A 194 7.06 7.99 -6.36
C VAL A 194 7.98 7.52 -7.49
N GLY A 195 7.41 7.18 -8.63
CA GLY A 195 8.17 6.67 -9.78
C GLY A 195 7.28 6.12 -10.88
N GLU A 196 7.91 5.49 -11.87
CA GLU A 196 7.26 4.86 -13.01
C GLU A 196 7.79 3.44 -13.21
N LEU A 197 6.95 2.60 -13.80
CA LEU A 197 7.29 1.26 -14.26
C LEU A 197 6.86 1.12 -15.71
N THR A 198 7.60 0.34 -16.49
CA THR A 198 7.23 0.02 -17.87
C THR A 198 7.32 -1.47 -18.03
N ASP A 199 6.27 -2.05 -18.55
CA ASP A 199 6.28 -3.42 -19.04
C ASP A 199 6.98 -3.44 -20.41
N GLU A 200 8.09 -4.17 -20.52
CA GLU A 200 8.90 -4.16 -21.74
C GLU A 200 8.26 -4.98 -22.88
N GLU A 201 7.38 -5.94 -22.56
CA GLU A 201 6.76 -6.83 -23.54
C GLU A 201 5.52 -6.19 -24.18
N GLU A 202 4.59 -5.68 -23.37
CA GLU A 202 3.37 -5.02 -23.85
C GLU A 202 3.55 -3.52 -24.09
N GLY A 203 4.63 -2.92 -23.56
CA GLY A 203 4.88 -1.48 -23.62
C GLY A 203 3.94 -0.66 -22.74
N THR A 204 3.24 -1.30 -21.79
CA THR A 204 2.34 -0.62 -20.86
C THR A 204 3.15 0.15 -19.83
N GLU A 205 2.88 1.44 -19.69
CA GLU A 205 3.55 2.29 -18.73
C GLU A 205 2.65 2.59 -17.52
N TYR A 206 3.25 2.62 -16.34
CA TYR A 206 2.60 2.83 -15.07
C TYR A 206 3.28 3.95 -14.27
N ALA A 207 2.50 4.66 -13.46
CA ALA A 207 2.98 5.57 -12.44
C ALA A 207 2.64 5.01 -11.05
N VAL A 208 3.59 5.15 -10.13
CA VAL A 208 3.41 4.83 -8.71
C VAL A 208 3.15 6.13 -7.95
N LEU A 209 1.95 6.26 -7.38
CA LEU A 209 1.49 7.47 -6.71
C LEU A 209 1.12 7.17 -5.25
N LEU A 210 1.54 8.02 -4.32
CA LEU A 210 1.04 7.97 -2.95
C LEU A 210 -0.44 8.34 -2.91
N ASN A 211 -1.21 7.66 -2.06
CA ASN A 211 -2.59 8.03 -1.85
C ASN A 211 -2.66 9.38 -1.13
N LYS A 212 -3.23 10.39 -1.81
CA LYS A 212 -3.40 11.75 -1.31
C LYS A 212 -4.19 11.82 0.01
N PHE A 213 -5.17 10.94 0.20
CA PHE A 213 -6.04 10.89 1.38
C PHE A 213 -5.82 9.58 2.11
N SER A 214 -4.67 9.49 2.78
CA SER A 214 -4.16 8.26 3.36
C SER A 214 -4.66 8.09 4.79
N VAL A 215 -5.33 6.97 5.06
CA VAL A 215 -5.71 6.54 6.41
C VAL A 215 -4.66 5.57 6.97
N VAL A 216 -4.05 4.77 6.10
CA VAL A 216 -2.95 3.85 6.42
C VAL A 216 -1.66 4.43 5.84
N PRO A 217 -0.62 4.69 6.67
CA PRO A 217 0.64 5.26 6.20
C PRO A 217 1.23 4.46 5.04
N ASN A 218 1.91 5.13 4.10
CA ASN A 218 2.52 4.50 2.94
C ASN A 218 1.56 3.71 2.01
N HIS A 219 0.23 3.91 2.11
CA HIS A 219 -0.70 3.45 1.08
C HIS A 219 -0.38 4.15 -0.26
N PHE A 220 -0.09 3.36 -1.30
CA PHE A 220 0.18 3.86 -2.65
C PHE A 220 -0.63 3.13 -3.72
N LEU A 221 -0.59 3.66 -4.93
CA LEU A 221 -1.36 3.29 -6.09
C LEU A 221 -0.39 2.97 -7.24
N LEU A 222 -0.64 1.91 -8.00
CA LEU A 222 -0.07 1.67 -9.32
C LEU A 222 -1.13 2.03 -10.36
N VAL A 223 -0.90 3.09 -11.12
CA VAL A 223 -1.85 3.64 -12.09
C VAL A 223 -1.30 3.48 -13.49
N THR A 224 -2.13 3.13 -14.46
CA THR A 224 -1.74 3.20 -15.88
C THR A 224 -1.43 4.65 -16.26
N LYS A 225 -0.40 4.93 -17.07
CA LYS A 225 -0.14 6.32 -17.53
C LYS A 225 -1.15 6.77 -18.58
N LYS A 226 -1.54 5.85 -19.47
CA LYS A 226 -2.62 6.06 -20.43
C LYS A 226 -3.93 5.69 -19.75
N TYR A 227 -4.95 6.53 -19.91
CA TYR A 227 -6.28 6.25 -19.40
C TYR A 227 -6.76 4.87 -19.85
N GLN A 228 -7.02 4.00 -18.87
CA GLN A 228 -7.79 2.77 -19.02
C GLN A 228 -8.95 2.81 -18.03
N SER A 229 -10.09 2.22 -18.38
CA SER A 229 -11.25 2.21 -17.49
C SER A 229 -11.01 1.31 -16.27
N GLN A 230 -11.41 1.75 -15.09
CA GLN A 230 -11.45 0.97 -13.85
C GLN A 230 -12.46 -0.21 -13.93
N ALA A 231 -13.34 -0.23 -14.92
CA ALA A 231 -14.19 -1.38 -15.23
C ALA A 231 -13.52 -2.42 -16.15
N SER A 232 -12.29 -2.17 -16.60
CA SER A 232 -11.51 -3.15 -17.36
C SER A 232 -10.88 -4.20 -16.43
N PRO A 233 -10.79 -5.47 -16.86
CA PRO A 233 -10.10 -6.51 -16.10
C PRO A 233 -8.60 -6.20 -15.99
N LEU A 234 -7.96 -6.80 -14.98
CA LEU A 234 -6.51 -6.76 -14.86
C LEU A 234 -5.89 -7.57 -16.02
N MET A 235 -4.95 -6.95 -16.71
CA MET A 235 -4.17 -7.58 -17.76
C MET A 235 -3.01 -8.38 -17.14
N PRO A 236 -2.40 -9.33 -17.87
CA PRO A 236 -1.25 -10.08 -17.37
C PRO A 236 -0.11 -9.17 -16.88
N SER A 237 0.19 -8.10 -17.63
CA SER A 237 1.16 -7.07 -17.24
C SER A 237 0.80 -6.41 -15.90
N ASP A 238 -0.46 -6.04 -15.67
CA ASP A 238 -0.91 -5.45 -14.40
C ASP A 238 -0.64 -6.39 -13.21
N LEU A 239 -0.95 -7.68 -13.39
CA LEU A 239 -0.77 -8.71 -12.37
C LEU A 239 0.72 -8.94 -12.08
N VAL A 240 1.55 -9.04 -13.12
CA VAL A 240 3.00 -9.24 -13.00
C VAL A 240 3.66 -8.06 -12.29
N GLN A 241 3.30 -6.82 -12.65
CA GLN A 241 3.83 -5.62 -12.01
C GLN A 241 3.40 -5.55 -10.54
N ALA A 242 2.12 -5.79 -10.25
CA ALA A 242 1.63 -5.79 -8.87
C ALA A 242 2.33 -6.85 -8.02
N TYR A 243 2.44 -8.09 -8.51
CA TYR A 243 3.10 -9.17 -7.79
C TYR A 243 4.60 -8.93 -7.61
N SER A 244 5.27 -8.36 -8.61
CA SER A 244 6.69 -7.98 -8.53
C SER A 244 6.94 -6.92 -7.46
N ILE A 245 6.03 -5.96 -7.30
CA ILE A 245 6.07 -4.98 -6.21
C ILE A 245 5.94 -5.68 -4.86
N LEU A 246 5.01 -6.63 -4.69
CA LEU A 246 4.84 -7.38 -3.44
C LEU A 246 6.11 -8.18 -3.09
N LEU A 247 6.74 -8.84 -4.08
CA LEU A 247 8.01 -9.55 -3.89
C LEU A 247 9.14 -8.60 -3.45
N ALA A 248 9.24 -7.44 -4.10
CA ALA A 248 10.24 -6.43 -3.76
C ALA A 248 10.02 -5.88 -2.35
N ALA A 249 8.78 -5.63 -1.96
CA ALA A 249 8.41 -5.09 -0.65
C ALA A 249 8.71 -6.09 0.48
N ARG A 250 8.38 -7.39 0.30
CA ARG A 250 8.80 -8.45 1.23
C ARG A 250 10.33 -8.54 1.35
N LYS A 251 11.07 -8.45 0.24
CA LYS A 251 12.55 -8.43 0.26
C LYS A 251 13.09 -7.23 1.05
N ALA A 252 12.38 -6.11 1.03
CA ALA A 252 12.69 -4.91 1.80
C ALA A 252 12.21 -4.97 3.27
N ARG A 253 11.59 -6.09 3.71
CA ARG A 253 10.97 -6.26 5.05
C ARG A 253 9.87 -5.24 5.34
N THR A 254 9.15 -4.85 4.32
CA THR A 254 7.94 -4.02 4.41
C THR A 254 6.86 -4.77 3.65
N PRO A 255 6.18 -5.75 4.25
CA PRO A 255 5.18 -6.54 3.55
C PRO A 255 3.97 -5.67 3.16
N PHE A 256 3.38 -5.98 2.01
CA PHE A 256 2.17 -5.34 1.49
C PHE A 256 1.24 -6.43 0.95
N PHE A 257 -0.02 -6.07 0.76
CA PHE A 257 -0.91 -6.75 -0.18
C PHE A 257 -1.48 -5.71 -1.16
N ALA A 258 -1.98 -6.20 -2.28
CA ALA A 258 -2.60 -5.39 -3.32
C ALA A 258 -4.10 -5.66 -3.42
N PHE A 259 -4.86 -4.66 -3.85
CA PHE A 259 -6.28 -4.81 -4.13
C PHE A 259 -6.72 -3.96 -5.33
N TYR A 260 -7.79 -4.42 -5.99
CA TYR A 260 -8.39 -3.76 -7.15
C TYR A 260 -9.92 -3.76 -7.01
N ASN A 261 -10.56 -2.63 -7.30
CA ASN A 261 -12.00 -2.46 -7.27
C ASN A 261 -12.49 -2.29 -8.70
N CYS A 262 -13.08 -3.32 -9.30
CA CYS A 262 -13.49 -3.33 -10.71
C CYS A 262 -15.00 -3.08 -10.86
N GLY A 263 -15.38 -2.05 -11.62
CA GLY A 263 -16.79 -1.76 -11.96
C GLY A 263 -17.56 -0.93 -10.94
N ASP A 264 -18.74 -0.46 -11.35
CA ASP A 264 -19.54 0.57 -10.63
C ASP A 264 -19.88 0.16 -9.19
N ASN A 265 -20.12 -1.14 -8.93
CA ASN A 265 -20.57 -1.62 -7.62
C ASN A 265 -19.43 -2.09 -6.70
N SER A 266 -18.17 -1.91 -7.10
CA SER A 266 -17.00 -2.44 -6.38
C SER A 266 -16.49 -1.56 -5.24
N GLY A 267 -17.00 -0.33 -5.10
CA GLY A 267 -16.45 0.70 -4.21
C GLY A 267 -15.26 1.47 -4.79
N ALA A 268 -15.16 1.52 -6.12
CA ALA A 268 -14.14 2.30 -6.83
C ALA A 268 -14.50 3.80 -6.87
N SER A 269 -13.57 4.66 -6.46
CA SER A 269 -13.79 6.11 -6.41
C SER A 269 -13.20 6.90 -7.59
N GLN A 270 -12.46 6.26 -8.49
CA GLN A 270 -11.81 6.88 -9.64
C GLN A 270 -11.97 6.01 -10.90
N PRO A 271 -12.28 6.61 -12.07
CA PRO A 271 -12.52 5.87 -13.31
C PRO A 271 -11.27 5.43 -14.06
N HIS A 272 -10.12 6.01 -13.73
CA HIS A 272 -8.86 5.61 -14.30
C HIS A 272 -8.29 4.42 -13.53
N LYS A 273 -7.97 3.34 -14.27
CA LYS A 273 -7.40 2.07 -13.81
C LYS A 273 -6.24 2.23 -12.84
N HIS A 274 -6.42 1.74 -11.63
CA HIS A 274 -5.40 1.75 -10.58
C HIS A 274 -5.51 0.55 -9.64
N ILE A 275 -4.37 -0.05 -9.30
CA ILE A 275 -4.22 -1.06 -8.24
C ILE A 275 -3.72 -0.37 -6.98
N GLN A 276 -4.25 -0.73 -5.82
CA GLN A 276 -3.92 -0.12 -4.54
C GLN A 276 -3.09 -1.07 -3.68
N PHE A 277 -2.16 -0.54 -2.89
CA PHE A 277 -1.26 -1.32 -2.05
C PHE A 277 -1.34 -0.81 -0.61
N LEU A 278 -1.63 -1.72 0.32
CA LEU A 278 -1.69 -1.44 1.74
C LEU A 278 -0.55 -2.18 2.46
N PRO A 279 0.21 -1.52 3.35
CA PRO A 279 1.21 -2.22 4.14
C PRO A 279 0.52 -3.16 5.14
N LEU A 280 1.22 -4.25 5.45
CA LEU A 280 0.85 -5.19 6.50
C LEU A 280 1.68 -4.91 7.76
N GLU A 281 1.09 -5.11 8.94
CA GLU A 281 1.80 -4.98 10.21
C GLU A 281 2.81 -6.13 10.41
N ASP A 282 2.48 -7.30 9.87
CA ASP A 282 3.27 -8.53 9.93
C ASP A 282 3.27 -9.28 8.56
N GLU A 283 3.83 -10.49 8.52
CA GLU A 283 3.82 -11.33 7.32
C GLU A 283 2.54 -12.16 7.17
N ASP A 284 1.57 -12.05 8.09
CA ASP A 284 0.41 -12.94 8.12
C ASP A 284 -0.67 -12.58 7.09
N GLY A 285 -0.60 -11.38 6.52
CA GLY A 285 -1.53 -10.93 5.48
C GLY A 285 -2.73 -10.17 6.06
N PRO A 286 -3.69 -9.77 5.22
CA PRO A 286 -4.95 -9.22 5.73
C PRO A 286 -5.73 -10.31 6.50
N PRO A 287 -6.67 -9.97 7.40
CA PRO A 287 -7.36 -10.94 8.26
C PRO A 287 -7.98 -12.16 7.55
N ILE A 288 -8.47 -11.99 6.30
CA ILE A 288 -9.00 -13.11 5.50
C ILE A 288 -7.96 -14.18 5.15
N GLU A 289 -6.68 -13.81 5.12
CA GLU A 289 -5.55 -14.67 4.72
C GLU A 289 -5.38 -15.85 5.68
N GLU A 290 -5.65 -15.66 6.97
CA GLU A 290 -5.57 -16.72 7.98
C GLU A 290 -6.50 -17.88 7.65
N LEU A 291 -7.74 -17.59 7.26
CA LEU A 291 -8.71 -18.61 6.85
C LEU A 291 -8.30 -19.30 5.54
N ALA A 292 -7.83 -18.54 4.55
CA ALA A 292 -7.39 -19.11 3.28
C ALA A 292 -6.18 -20.04 3.44
N ARG A 293 -5.23 -19.69 4.32
CA ARG A 293 -4.07 -20.51 4.66
C ARG A 293 -4.47 -21.78 5.40
N ALA A 294 -5.46 -21.70 6.30
CA ALA A 294 -5.98 -22.84 7.06
C ALA A 294 -6.85 -23.80 6.21
N ALA A 295 -7.33 -23.35 5.04
CA ALA A 295 -8.18 -24.13 4.16
C ALA A 295 -7.44 -25.37 3.60
N LYS A 296 -8.08 -26.53 3.75
CA LYS A 296 -7.61 -27.79 3.17
C LYS A 296 -8.18 -27.92 1.75
N ILE A 297 -7.29 -27.92 0.77
CA ILE A 297 -7.63 -28.02 -0.65
C ILE A 297 -6.98 -29.26 -1.26
N ASP A 298 -7.69 -29.92 -2.17
CA ASP A 298 -7.22 -31.16 -2.80
C ASP A 298 -5.97 -30.95 -3.66
N LYS A 299 -5.94 -29.81 -4.38
CA LYS A 299 -4.84 -29.38 -5.23
C LYS A 299 -4.62 -27.89 -5.01
N ASP A 300 -3.37 -27.50 -4.75
CA ASP A 300 -2.99 -26.09 -4.65
C ASP A 300 -3.38 -25.30 -5.91
N GLU A 301 -3.39 -25.99 -7.05
CA GLU A 301 -3.68 -25.40 -8.35
C GLU A 301 -5.17 -25.24 -8.70
N LYS A 302 -6.09 -25.53 -7.79
CA LYS A 302 -7.53 -25.37 -8.06
C LYS A 302 -8.11 -24.15 -7.34
N PRO A 303 -9.05 -23.43 -7.96
CA PRO A 303 -9.90 -22.50 -7.26
C PRO A 303 -10.67 -23.18 -6.12
N PHE A 304 -10.88 -22.46 -5.03
CA PHE A 304 -11.66 -22.91 -3.87
C PHE A 304 -12.40 -21.74 -3.22
N SER A 305 -13.32 -22.07 -2.31
CA SER A 305 -14.07 -21.10 -1.49
C SER A 305 -14.05 -21.55 -0.03
N LEU A 306 -14.22 -20.60 0.89
CA LEU A 306 -14.30 -20.84 2.33
C LEU A 306 -15.77 -21.05 2.72
N SER A 307 -16.13 -22.28 3.08
CA SER A 307 -17.51 -22.65 3.42
C SER A 307 -18.10 -21.92 4.64
N VAL A 308 -17.24 -21.34 5.49
CA VAL A 308 -17.65 -20.56 6.66
C VAL A 308 -18.23 -19.19 6.29
N LEU A 309 -17.95 -18.69 5.08
CA LEU A 309 -18.40 -17.37 4.64
C LEU A 309 -19.65 -17.46 3.77
N PRO A 310 -20.74 -16.74 4.11
CA PRO A 310 -22.04 -16.83 3.46
C PRO A 310 -22.18 -15.93 2.23
N PHE A 311 -21.07 -15.61 1.56
CA PHE A 311 -21.04 -14.81 0.34
C PHE A 311 -20.08 -15.44 -0.66
N ALA A 312 -20.35 -15.26 -1.95
CA ALA A 312 -19.49 -15.76 -3.01
C ALA A 312 -18.12 -15.08 -2.97
N HIS A 313 -17.08 -15.89 -3.04
CA HIS A 313 -15.69 -15.48 -3.19
C HIS A 313 -14.92 -16.67 -3.75
N HIS A 314 -13.98 -16.38 -4.64
CA HIS A 314 -13.22 -17.40 -5.35
C HIS A 314 -11.74 -17.15 -5.09
N ILE A 315 -11.05 -18.17 -4.58
CA ILE A 315 -9.66 -18.07 -4.12
C ILE A 315 -8.80 -19.02 -4.92
N ARG A 316 -7.62 -18.55 -5.32
CA ARG A 316 -6.59 -19.37 -5.97
C ARG A 316 -5.29 -19.25 -5.19
N ARG A 317 -4.74 -20.38 -4.73
CA ARG A 317 -3.43 -20.42 -4.06
C ARG A 317 -2.29 -20.27 -5.08
N LEU A 318 -1.35 -19.38 -4.79
CA LEU A 318 -0.24 -19.02 -5.66
C LEU A 318 1.04 -19.73 -5.21
N SER A 319 1.34 -20.87 -5.82
CA SER A 319 2.56 -21.63 -5.56
C SER A 319 3.77 -21.07 -6.34
N ILE A 320 4.15 -19.83 -6.02
CA ILE A 320 5.18 -19.09 -6.75
C ILE A 320 6.50 -19.07 -5.97
N ARG A 321 7.61 -19.38 -6.66
CA ARG A 321 8.94 -19.37 -6.05
C ARG A 321 9.43 -17.94 -5.82
N ARG A 322 10.17 -17.72 -4.73
CA ARG A 322 10.74 -16.40 -4.41
C ARG A 322 11.73 -15.89 -5.45
N SER A 323 12.32 -16.78 -6.23
CA SER A 323 13.28 -16.48 -7.30
C SER A 323 12.65 -16.39 -8.69
N SER A 324 11.32 -16.43 -8.79
CA SER A 324 10.61 -16.34 -10.07
C SER A 324 10.89 -15.01 -10.76
N THR A 325 11.10 -15.06 -12.07
CA THR A 325 11.23 -13.91 -12.95
C THR A 325 9.86 -13.43 -13.44
N PRO A 326 9.71 -12.20 -13.95
CA PRO A 326 8.44 -11.74 -14.52
C PRO A 326 7.81 -12.72 -15.54
N ALA A 327 8.63 -13.31 -16.41
CA ALA A 327 8.19 -14.31 -17.38
C ALA A 327 7.67 -15.61 -16.74
N ASP A 328 8.16 -15.99 -15.56
CA ASP A 328 7.63 -17.14 -14.80
C ASP A 328 6.31 -16.80 -14.10
N LEU A 329 6.10 -15.52 -13.73
CA LEU A 329 4.93 -15.05 -13.00
C LEU A 329 3.70 -14.97 -13.89
N GLU A 330 3.87 -14.45 -15.10
CA GLU A 330 2.77 -14.15 -16.02
C GLU A 330 1.80 -15.32 -16.23
N PRO A 331 2.23 -16.51 -16.68
CA PRO A 331 1.29 -17.61 -16.95
C PRO A 331 0.54 -18.06 -15.71
N ILE A 332 1.20 -18.05 -14.53
CA ILE A 332 0.59 -18.46 -13.26
C ILE A 332 -0.48 -17.47 -12.85
N LEU A 333 -0.16 -16.17 -12.87
CA LEU A 333 -1.06 -15.11 -12.45
C LEU A 333 -2.22 -14.92 -13.43
N ALA A 334 -1.95 -14.98 -14.74
CA ALA A 334 -2.97 -14.87 -15.77
C ALA A 334 -3.95 -16.05 -15.71
N SER A 335 -3.46 -17.29 -15.60
CA SER A 335 -4.34 -18.47 -15.46
C SER A 335 -5.19 -18.37 -14.20
N ALA A 336 -4.57 -18.04 -13.06
CA ALA A 336 -5.27 -17.84 -11.80
C ALA A 336 -6.38 -16.78 -11.92
N PHE A 337 -6.07 -15.63 -12.51
CA PHE A 337 -7.04 -14.55 -12.65
C PHE A 337 -8.20 -14.92 -13.58
N LEU A 338 -7.92 -15.56 -14.72
CA LEU A 338 -8.96 -15.96 -15.68
C LEU A 338 -9.89 -17.04 -15.10
N GLU A 339 -9.34 -18.07 -14.43
CA GLU A 339 -10.12 -19.11 -13.76
C GLU A 339 -11.08 -18.49 -12.73
N LEU A 340 -10.58 -17.56 -11.91
CA LEU A 340 -11.38 -16.88 -10.90
C LEU A 340 -12.41 -15.93 -11.52
N LEU A 341 -12.07 -15.27 -12.62
CA LEU A 341 -12.98 -14.35 -13.32
C LEU A 341 -14.13 -15.10 -13.96
N ASP A 342 -13.89 -16.29 -14.52
CA ASP A 342 -14.94 -17.16 -15.05
C ASP A 342 -15.92 -17.59 -13.95
N LEU A 343 -15.41 -17.89 -12.74
CA LEU A 343 -16.25 -18.19 -11.58
C LEU A 343 -17.06 -16.99 -11.10
N VAL A 344 -16.50 -15.77 -11.15
CA VAL A 344 -17.24 -14.52 -10.89
C VAL A 344 -18.38 -14.36 -11.90
N ILE A 345 -18.10 -14.51 -13.18
CA ILE A 345 -19.11 -14.39 -14.25
C ILE A 345 -20.19 -15.45 -14.07
N SER A 346 -19.82 -16.69 -13.74
CA SER A 346 -20.74 -17.77 -13.43
C SER A 346 -21.64 -17.43 -12.23
N THR A 347 -21.07 -16.89 -11.15
CA THR A 347 -21.83 -16.46 -9.97
C THR A 347 -22.86 -15.39 -10.32
N VAL A 348 -22.42 -14.36 -11.03
CA VAL A 348 -23.29 -13.24 -11.44
C VAL A 348 -24.42 -13.71 -12.38
N ARG A 349 -24.14 -14.67 -13.28
CA ARG A 349 -25.17 -15.23 -14.18
C ARG A 349 -26.28 -15.99 -13.47
N HIS A 350 -26.02 -16.55 -12.29
CA HIS A 350 -27.02 -17.29 -11.50
C HIS A 350 -27.73 -16.41 -10.46
N ASP A 351 -27.35 -15.14 -10.32
CA ASP A 351 -28.03 -14.19 -9.46
C ASP A 351 -29.07 -13.42 -10.28
N GLU A 352 -30.33 -13.86 -10.24
CA GLU A 352 -31.45 -13.21 -10.92
C GLU A 352 -31.67 -11.75 -10.47
N SER A 353 -31.20 -11.40 -9.27
CA SER A 353 -31.30 -10.05 -8.70
C SER A 353 -30.15 -9.13 -9.07
N TYR A 354 -29.17 -9.63 -9.84
CA TYR A 354 -27.97 -8.87 -10.17
C TYR A 354 -28.30 -7.68 -11.10
N PRO A 355 -27.77 -6.48 -10.84
CA PRO A 355 -27.99 -5.31 -11.69
C PRO A 355 -27.54 -5.56 -13.14
N ALA A 356 -28.34 -5.12 -14.11
CA ALA A 356 -27.96 -5.20 -15.52
C ALA A 356 -26.69 -4.36 -15.78
N GLY A 357 -25.69 -4.95 -16.44
CA GLY A 357 -24.45 -4.26 -16.77
C GLY A 357 -23.24 -5.19 -16.80
N THR A 358 -22.06 -4.59 -16.69
CA THR A 358 -20.81 -5.35 -16.56
C THR A 358 -20.66 -5.83 -15.11
N PRO A 359 -20.19 -7.08 -14.88
CA PRO A 359 -19.94 -7.57 -13.55
C PRO A 359 -18.94 -6.68 -12.80
N SER A 360 -19.32 -6.29 -11.58
CA SER A 360 -18.41 -5.65 -10.64
C SER A 360 -17.81 -6.70 -9.71
N TYR A 361 -16.54 -6.54 -9.36
CA TYR A 361 -15.84 -7.44 -8.45
C TYR A 361 -14.67 -6.76 -7.75
N ASN A 362 -14.26 -7.31 -6.61
CA ASN A 362 -13.02 -6.95 -5.95
C ASN A 362 -11.96 -8.01 -6.21
N VAL A 363 -10.70 -7.59 -6.33
CA VAL A 363 -9.54 -8.46 -6.35
C VAL A 363 -8.71 -8.17 -5.10
N LEU A 364 -8.28 -9.23 -4.41
CA LEU A 364 -7.19 -9.16 -3.43
C LEU A 364 -6.03 -10.00 -3.94
N LEU A 365 -4.81 -9.50 -3.79
CA LEU A 365 -3.61 -10.19 -4.21
C LEU A 365 -2.57 -10.13 -3.09
N THR A 366 -2.25 -11.30 -2.54
CA THR A 366 -1.15 -11.51 -1.60
C THR A 366 -0.04 -12.31 -2.29
N LEU A 367 1.01 -12.66 -1.54
CA LEU A 367 2.07 -13.55 -2.02
C LEU A 367 1.69 -15.03 -1.95
N GLU A 368 0.56 -15.38 -1.30
CA GLU A 368 0.11 -16.76 -1.17
C GLU A 368 -1.22 -17.01 -1.91
N HIS A 369 -2.07 -16.00 -2.09
CA HIS A 369 -3.41 -16.17 -2.65
C HIS A 369 -3.83 -14.99 -3.54
N MET A 370 -4.67 -15.31 -4.53
CA MET A 370 -5.46 -14.34 -5.28
C MET A 370 -6.94 -14.60 -4.98
N TYR A 371 -7.70 -13.53 -4.73
CA TYR A 371 -9.12 -13.58 -4.41
C TYR A 371 -9.89 -12.74 -5.41
N LEU A 372 -10.98 -13.28 -5.96
CA LEU A 372 -11.98 -12.51 -6.69
C LEU A 372 -13.33 -12.63 -5.98
N ILE A 373 -13.95 -11.48 -5.70
CA ILE A 373 -15.21 -11.39 -4.98
C ILE A 373 -16.23 -10.68 -5.86
N PRO A 374 -17.29 -11.35 -6.35
CA PRO A 374 -18.38 -10.71 -7.09
C PRO A 374 -19.14 -9.71 -6.20
N ARG A 375 -19.40 -8.51 -6.75
CA ARG A 375 -20.03 -7.39 -6.05
C ARG A 375 -21.35 -7.02 -6.68
N ARG A 376 -22.39 -6.90 -5.85
CA ARG A 376 -23.74 -6.51 -6.30
C ARG A 376 -24.01 -5.03 -6.09
N GLN A 377 -23.53 -4.45 -4.99
CA GLN A 377 -23.72 -3.04 -4.66
C GLN A 377 -22.53 -2.49 -3.88
N GLU A 378 -22.27 -1.19 -4.00
CA GLU A 378 -21.16 -0.50 -3.32
C GLU A 378 -21.41 -0.32 -1.82
N THR A 379 -22.65 -0.01 -1.45
CA THR A 379 -23.01 0.41 -0.08
C THR A 379 -23.95 -0.55 0.60
N TYR A 380 -23.78 -0.71 1.92
CA TYR A 380 -24.69 -1.40 2.81
C TYR A 380 -25.48 -0.39 3.64
N VAL A 381 -26.77 -0.60 3.85
CA VAL A 381 -27.58 0.23 4.75
C VAL A 381 -27.65 -0.48 6.10
N LEU A 382 -27.05 0.10 7.13
CA LEU A 382 -27.08 -0.45 8.49
C LEU A 382 -28.51 -0.48 9.02
N GLU A 383 -28.95 -1.61 9.57
CA GLU A 383 -30.36 -1.80 9.97
C GLU A 383 -30.81 -0.87 11.11
N GLU A 384 -29.92 -0.55 12.04
CA GLU A 384 -30.24 0.25 13.23
C GLU A 384 -30.17 1.76 12.97
N SER A 385 -29.15 2.24 12.25
CA SER A 385 -28.96 3.67 11.99
C SER A 385 -29.59 4.14 10.68
N GLY A 386 -29.81 3.24 9.71
CA GLY A 386 -30.20 3.58 8.35
C GLY A 386 -29.09 4.26 7.54
N GLU A 387 -27.86 4.32 8.07
CA GLU A 387 -26.72 4.95 7.42
C GLU A 387 -26.10 4.04 6.35
N LYS A 388 -25.47 4.66 5.35
CA LYS A 388 -24.83 3.96 4.25
C LYS A 388 -23.34 3.76 4.53
N LEU A 389 -22.96 2.52 4.76
CA LEU A 389 -21.57 2.09 4.88
C LEU A 389 -21.01 1.77 3.48
N ASN A 390 -19.85 2.34 3.14
CA ASN A 390 -19.20 2.10 1.85
C ASN A 390 -18.26 0.90 1.96
N ILE A 391 -18.42 -0.09 1.09
CA ILE A 391 -17.60 -1.30 1.11
C ILE A 391 -16.82 -1.42 -0.21
N ASN A 392 -15.50 -1.53 -0.09
CA ASN A 392 -14.59 -1.85 -1.19
C ASN A 392 -13.87 -3.18 -0.90
N ALA A 393 -12.84 -3.52 -1.67
CA ALA A 393 -12.06 -4.74 -1.49
C ALA A 393 -11.52 -4.93 -0.05
N LEU A 394 -11.18 -3.86 0.66
CA LEU A 394 -10.67 -3.96 2.03
C LEU A 394 -11.69 -4.57 2.99
N GLY A 395 -12.98 -4.30 2.80
CA GLY A 395 -14.02 -4.93 3.61
C GLY A 395 -13.96 -6.46 3.52
N PHE A 396 -13.78 -6.99 2.31
CA PHE A 396 -13.62 -8.43 2.07
C PHE A 396 -12.24 -8.98 2.48
N ALA A 397 -11.24 -8.11 2.60
CA ALA A 397 -9.96 -8.46 3.22
C ALA A 397 -10.07 -8.62 4.76
N GLY A 398 -11.22 -8.26 5.35
CA GLY A 398 -11.44 -8.24 6.78
C GLY A 398 -11.18 -6.88 7.43
N MET A 399 -11.07 -5.81 6.63
CA MET A 399 -10.68 -4.47 7.07
C MET A 399 -11.78 -3.45 6.73
N LEU A 400 -12.66 -3.16 7.68
CA LEU A 400 -13.74 -2.17 7.51
C LEU A 400 -13.28 -0.77 7.91
N LEU A 401 -13.94 0.24 7.34
CA LEU A 401 -13.68 1.65 7.64
C LEU A 401 -14.98 2.33 8.00
N VAL A 402 -15.03 2.89 9.20
CA VAL A 402 -16.16 3.65 9.74
C VAL A 402 -15.73 5.07 10.10
N LYS A 403 -16.67 6.00 10.08
CA LYS A 403 -16.41 7.43 10.32
C LYS A 403 -16.75 7.83 11.74
N GLU A 404 -17.65 7.13 12.41
CA GLU A 404 -18.18 7.54 13.72
C GLU A 404 -18.28 6.37 14.69
N ASP A 405 -18.24 6.66 15.98
CA ASP A 405 -18.43 5.65 17.04
C ASP A 405 -19.80 4.97 16.96
N ALA A 406 -20.85 5.69 16.56
CA ALA A 406 -22.18 5.10 16.37
C ALA A 406 -22.19 4.06 15.24
N GLU A 407 -21.51 4.36 14.13
CA GLU A 407 -21.35 3.45 12.99
C GLU A 407 -20.49 2.22 13.39
N LEU A 408 -19.42 2.43 14.17
CA LEU A 408 -18.59 1.36 14.72
C LEU A 408 -19.41 0.35 15.54
N GLU A 409 -20.23 0.84 16.47
CA GLU A 409 -21.04 -0.03 17.32
C GLU A 409 -22.15 -0.73 16.54
N ALA A 410 -22.76 -0.05 15.55
CA ALA A 410 -23.71 -0.66 14.63
C ALA A 410 -23.07 -1.81 13.82
N VAL A 411 -21.87 -1.61 13.28
CA VAL A 411 -21.14 -2.65 12.52
C VAL A 411 -20.82 -3.86 13.39
N LYS A 412 -20.35 -3.66 14.64
CA LYS A 412 -20.07 -4.76 15.58
C LYS A 412 -21.32 -5.54 15.97
N LYS A 413 -22.45 -4.86 16.13
CA LYS A 413 -23.72 -5.48 16.53
C LYS A 413 -24.33 -6.27 15.39
N GLU A 414 -24.27 -5.74 14.17
CA GLU A 414 -24.85 -6.37 12.98
C GLU A 414 -24.00 -7.53 12.46
N GLY A 415 -22.67 -7.45 12.65
CA GLY A 415 -21.71 -8.47 12.23
C GLY A 415 -21.14 -8.15 10.84
N PRO A 416 -19.81 -7.98 10.71
CA PRO A 416 -19.14 -7.74 9.43
C PRO A 416 -19.54 -8.73 8.33
N VAL A 417 -19.70 -10.01 8.66
CA VAL A 417 -20.02 -11.05 7.66
C VAL A 417 -21.40 -10.86 7.06
N LYS A 418 -22.39 -10.46 7.88
CA LYS A 418 -23.75 -10.15 7.42
C LYS A 418 -23.74 -8.93 6.49
N ILE A 419 -22.96 -7.90 6.85
CA ILE A 419 -22.79 -6.69 6.04
C ILE A 419 -22.17 -7.03 4.68
N LEU A 420 -21.09 -7.80 4.67
CA LEU A 420 -20.39 -8.21 3.45
C LEU A 420 -21.28 -9.07 2.54
N ARG A 421 -22.08 -9.98 3.12
CA ARG A 421 -23.10 -10.72 2.38
C ARG A 421 -24.12 -9.80 1.72
N GLY A 422 -24.54 -8.73 2.40
CA GLY A 422 -25.50 -7.78 1.84
C GLY A 422 -25.02 -7.07 0.58
N VAL A 423 -23.70 -6.85 0.44
CA VAL A 423 -23.08 -6.14 -0.69
C VAL A 423 -22.44 -7.06 -1.74
N GLY A 424 -22.18 -8.32 -1.39
CA GLY A 424 -21.71 -9.37 -2.27
C GLY A 424 -22.84 -10.13 -2.97
N CYS A 425 -22.48 -11.18 -3.69
CA CYS A 425 -23.42 -12.17 -4.23
C CYS A 425 -23.50 -13.40 -3.31
N GLU A 426 -24.58 -14.17 -3.41
CA GLU A 426 -24.71 -15.45 -2.70
C GLU A 426 -23.75 -16.50 -3.26
N SER A 427 -23.25 -17.39 -2.40
CA SER A 427 -22.39 -18.48 -2.84
C SER A 427 -23.19 -19.55 -3.59
N ILE A 428 -22.73 -19.91 -4.78
CA ILE A 428 -23.32 -20.96 -5.62
C ILE A 428 -22.37 -22.17 -5.80
N HIS A 429 -21.45 -22.37 -4.84
CA HIS A 429 -20.38 -23.36 -4.97
C HIS A 429 -20.89 -24.76 -5.34
N ASP A 430 -21.98 -25.22 -4.73
CA ASP A 430 -22.57 -26.54 -5.02
C ASP A 430 -23.03 -26.68 -6.48
N LEU A 431 -23.57 -25.61 -7.07
CA LEU A 431 -24.00 -25.59 -8.48
C LEU A 431 -22.79 -25.59 -9.44
N GLN A 432 -21.72 -24.86 -9.08
CA GLN A 432 -20.50 -24.80 -9.87
C GLN A 432 -19.77 -26.15 -9.92
N VAL A 433 -19.77 -26.88 -8.80
CA VAL A 433 -19.21 -28.23 -8.72
C VAL A 433 -20.05 -29.23 -9.52
N GLN A 434 -21.38 -29.15 -9.46
CA GLN A 434 -22.28 -30.03 -10.22
C GLN A 434 -22.14 -29.87 -11.74
N GLY A 435 -22.13 -28.63 -12.25
CA GLY A 435 -21.95 -28.37 -13.68
C GLY A 435 -20.61 -28.85 -14.24
N SER A 436 -19.58 -28.94 -13.40
CA SER A 436 -18.27 -29.49 -13.77
C SER A 436 -18.29 -31.01 -13.91
N LEU A 437 -19.05 -31.71 -13.05
CA LEU A 437 -19.19 -33.17 -13.07
C LEU A 437 -20.03 -33.68 -14.25
N GLU A 438 -21.02 -32.89 -14.71
CA GLU A 438 -21.83 -33.24 -15.87
C GLU A 438 -21.05 -33.13 -17.19
N LEU A 439 -20.07 -32.23 -17.29
CA LEU A 439 -19.22 -32.06 -18.47
C LEU A 439 -18.11 -33.12 -18.61
N ASP A 440 -17.58 -33.64 -17.49
CA ASP A 440 -16.62 -34.75 -17.47
C ASP A 440 -17.30 -36.13 -17.59
N GLY A 441 -18.64 -36.18 -17.59
CA GLY A 441 -19.45 -37.38 -17.45
C GLY A 441 -19.90 -38.07 -18.75
N ASP A 442 -19.70 -37.49 -19.94
CA ASP A 442 -20.21 -38.09 -21.19
C ASP A 442 -19.16 -38.25 -22.31
N PRO A 443 -18.40 -39.36 -22.34
CA PRO A 443 -17.55 -39.72 -23.48
C PRO A 443 -18.32 -40.44 -24.60
N LYS A 444 -19.61 -40.15 -24.80
CA LYS A 444 -20.39 -40.71 -25.91
C LYS A 444 -21.28 -39.67 -26.59
N LEU A 445 -20.69 -38.92 -27.51
CA LEU A 445 -21.32 -38.52 -28.77
C LEU A 445 -20.27 -38.42 -29.88
#